data_AF-A0A285INV7-F1
#
_entry.id   AF-A0A285INV7-F1
#
_cell.length_a   1.000
_cell.length_b   1.000
_cell.length_c   1.000
_cell.angle_alpha   90.00
_cell.angle_beta   90.00
_cell.angle_gamma   90.00
#
_symmetry.space_group_name_H-M   'P 1'
#
loop_
_entity.id
_entity.type
_entity.pdbx_description
1 polymer ?
#
loop_
_entity_poly.entity_id
_entity_poly.type
_entity_poly.pdbx_seq_one_letter_code
_entity_poly.pdbx_strand_id
1 'polypeptide(L)'
;MSDSRRIVSSRHLAEGEGWEASEFEYGLIIAYNAFTRWMQRCMTAAGMPELSPLEILVLHNTNSRGREKRLTDICFILNIEDSHTVNYALRKLLKLGLLENEKRGKEVFYKTSPAGLALCMAYQKIREQCLLGTLPTTGYDGEELRRIAAALRGMSGLYDQASRAAASL
;
A
#
# COMPACT_ATOMS: atom_id res chain seq x y z
N MET A 1 5.01 -8.03 -39.01
CA MET A 1 4.36 -7.63 -37.74
C MET A 1 5.25 -6.57 -37.12
N SER A 2 4.73 -5.37 -36.91
CA SER A 2 5.47 -4.27 -36.30
C SER A 2 6.04 -4.72 -34.96
N ASP A 3 7.36 -4.76 -34.83
CA ASP A 3 8.08 -5.00 -33.57
C ASP A 3 7.81 -3.81 -32.65
N SER A 4 6.65 -3.81 -32.01
CA SER A 4 6.33 -2.86 -30.95
C SER A 4 7.35 -3.09 -29.85
N ARG A 5 8.23 -2.11 -29.65
CA ARG A 5 9.33 -2.18 -28.70
C ARG A 5 8.78 -2.53 -27.31
N ARG A 6 9.02 -3.77 -26.86
CA ARG A 6 8.59 -4.26 -25.53
C ARG A 6 9.13 -3.35 -24.43
N ILE A 7 8.25 -2.82 -23.59
CA ILE A 7 8.60 -1.97 -22.45
C ILE A 7 8.67 -2.87 -21.20
N VAL A 8 9.82 -3.50 -20.99
CA VAL A 8 10.03 -4.49 -19.91
C VAL A 8 11.31 -4.18 -19.14
N SER A 9 11.34 -4.50 -17.84
CA SER A 9 12.55 -4.40 -17.01
C SER A 9 13.57 -5.47 -17.39
N SER A 10 13.11 -6.71 -17.53
CA SER A 10 13.92 -7.91 -17.69
C SER A 10 13.54 -8.62 -18.99
N ARG A 11 14.31 -8.40 -20.05
CA ARG A 11 14.01 -8.96 -21.39
C ARG A 11 13.85 -10.49 -21.41
N HIS A 12 14.64 -11.20 -20.61
CA HIS A 12 14.62 -12.67 -20.52
C HIS A 12 13.32 -13.23 -19.91
N LEU A 13 12.53 -12.43 -19.19
CA LEU A 13 11.22 -12.83 -18.67
C LEU A 13 10.10 -12.62 -19.70
N ALA A 14 10.36 -11.82 -20.73
CA ALA A 14 9.40 -11.40 -21.74
C ALA A 14 9.54 -12.21 -23.04
N GLU A 15 9.92 -13.49 -22.95
CA GLU A 15 10.05 -14.40 -24.08
C GLU A 15 8.84 -15.34 -24.17
N GLY A 16 8.32 -15.57 -25.37
CA GLY A 16 7.19 -16.48 -25.59
C GLY A 16 5.80 -15.87 -25.38
N GLU A 17 4.81 -16.75 -25.20
CA GLU A 17 3.42 -16.39 -24.95
C GLU A 17 3.26 -15.77 -23.55
N GLY A 18 2.44 -14.71 -23.44
CA GLY A 18 2.18 -14.04 -22.16
C GLY A 18 3.25 -13.04 -21.71
N TRP A 19 4.16 -12.64 -22.61
CA TRP A 19 5.20 -11.64 -22.33
C TRP A 19 4.66 -10.31 -21.79
N GLU A 20 3.39 -9.98 -22.06
CA GLU A 20 2.68 -8.80 -21.57
C GLU A 20 2.64 -8.75 -20.03
N ALA A 21 2.73 -9.89 -19.35
CA ALA A 21 2.85 -9.96 -17.89
C ALA A 21 4.13 -9.25 -17.40
N SER A 22 5.25 -9.39 -18.12
CA SER A 22 6.50 -8.70 -17.78
C SER A 22 6.41 -7.19 -17.96
N GLU A 23 5.62 -6.72 -18.93
CA GLU A 23 5.37 -5.28 -19.11
C GLU A 23 4.50 -4.75 -17.96
N PHE A 24 3.46 -5.48 -17.57
CA PHE A 24 2.65 -5.16 -16.40
C PHE A 24 3.49 -5.11 -15.11
N GLU A 25 4.32 -6.12 -14.87
CA GLU A 25 5.23 -6.20 -13.71
C GLU A 25 6.21 -5.04 -13.69
N TYR A 26 6.74 -4.63 -14.85
CA TYR A 26 7.59 -3.47 -14.93
C TYR A 26 6.85 -2.18 -14.55
N GLY A 27 5.63 -2.01 -15.05
CA GLY A 27 4.74 -0.93 -14.64
C GLY A 27 4.47 -0.94 -13.13
N LEU A 28 4.20 -2.11 -12.55
CA LEU A 28 3.98 -2.29 -11.11
C LEU A 28 5.21 -1.87 -10.29
N ILE A 29 6.42 -2.24 -10.71
CA ILE A 29 7.67 -1.86 -10.02
C ILE A 29 7.83 -0.33 -9.98
N ILE A 30 7.66 0.34 -11.13
CA ILE A 30 7.80 1.80 -11.20
C ILE A 30 6.71 2.49 -10.39
N ALA A 31 5.46 2.04 -10.54
CA ALA A 31 4.31 2.58 -9.82
C ALA A 31 4.46 2.41 -8.31
N TYR A 32 4.89 1.23 -7.84
CA TYR A 32 5.16 0.96 -6.43
C TYR A 32 6.21 1.90 -5.85
N ASN A 33 7.33 2.08 -6.57
CA ASN A 33 8.40 2.98 -6.14
C ASN A 33 7.93 4.44 -6.10
N ALA A 34 7.17 4.88 -7.10
CA ALA A 34 6.61 6.24 -7.14
C ALA A 34 5.58 6.47 -6.02
N PHE A 35 4.68 5.52 -5.81
CA PHE A 35 3.66 5.57 -4.76
C PHE A 35 4.28 5.59 -3.36
N THR A 36 5.30 4.78 -3.14
CA THR A 36 6.05 4.74 -1.87
C THR A 36 6.70 6.08 -1.56
N ARG A 37 7.39 6.69 -2.53
CA ARG A 37 7.95 8.04 -2.38
C ARG A 37 6.86 9.08 -2.12
N TRP A 38 5.76 9.01 -2.85
CA TRP A 38 4.62 9.92 -2.67
C TRP A 38 4.06 9.85 -1.24
N MET A 39 3.80 8.66 -0.71
CA MET A 39 3.31 8.49 0.67
C MET A 39 4.25 9.12 1.69
N GLN A 40 5.56 8.89 1.56
CA GLN A 40 6.55 9.48 2.46
C GLN A 40 6.60 11.01 2.36
N ARG A 41 6.47 11.58 1.15
CA ARG A 41 6.43 13.04 0.96
C ARG A 41 5.18 13.66 1.59
N CYS A 42 4.02 13.02 1.44
CA CYS A 42 2.79 13.43 2.12
C CYS A 42 2.94 13.40 3.63
N MET A 43 3.50 12.32 4.19
CA MET A 43 3.65 12.20 5.63
C MET A 43 4.69 13.18 6.19
N THR A 44 5.77 13.43 5.45
CA THR A 44 6.75 14.48 5.77
C THR A 44 6.07 15.85 5.83
N ALA A 45 5.28 16.19 4.80
CA ALA A 45 4.54 17.46 4.77
C ALA A 45 3.45 17.54 5.85
N ALA A 46 2.92 16.40 6.30
CA ALA A 46 1.97 16.32 7.41
C ALA A 46 2.63 16.49 8.79
N GLY A 47 3.96 16.54 8.85
CA GLY A 47 4.73 16.81 10.06
C GLY A 47 5.32 15.57 10.75
N MET A 48 5.39 14.42 10.06
CA MET A 48 5.93 13.17 10.64
C MET A 48 6.93 12.45 9.69
N PRO A 49 8.11 13.05 9.42
CA PRO A 49 9.06 12.53 8.42
C PRO A 49 9.69 11.17 8.77
N GLU A 50 9.66 10.74 10.03
CA GLU A 50 10.29 9.51 10.50
C GLU A 50 9.51 8.23 10.17
N LEU A 51 8.27 8.35 9.66
CA LEU A 51 7.47 7.17 9.33
C LEU A 51 7.90 6.53 8.01
N SER A 52 8.11 5.22 8.07
CA SER A 52 8.32 4.39 6.90
C SER A 52 7.01 4.20 6.12
N PRO A 53 7.06 3.81 4.84
CA PRO A 53 5.86 3.51 4.05
C PRO A 53 4.94 2.48 4.71
N LEU A 54 5.51 1.44 5.31
CA LEU A 54 4.74 0.43 6.04
C LEU A 54 4.04 1.02 7.26
N GLU A 55 4.72 1.86 8.04
CA GLU A 55 4.13 2.50 9.21
C GLU A 55 2.99 3.47 8.83
N ILE A 56 3.13 4.17 7.71
CA ILE A 56 2.07 5.02 7.13
C ILE A 56 0.85 4.18 6.77
N LEU A 57 1.05 3.05 6.07
CA LEU A 57 -0.03 2.13 5.69
C LEU A 57 -0.72 1.53 6.93
N VAL A 58 0.04 1.11 7.94
CA VAL A 58 -0.50 0.58 9.19
C VAL A 58 -1.31 1.65 9.92
N LEU A 59 -0.81 2.88 10.05
CA LEU A 59 -1.54 3.98 10.69
C LEU A 59 -2.87 4.28 9.99
N HIS A 60 -2.86 4.41 8.65
CA HIS A 60 -4.07 4.63 7.87
C HIS A 60 -5.05 3.45 7.97
N ASN A 61 -4.54 2.21 7.95
CA ASN A 61 -5.36 1.02 8.14
C ASN A 61 -6.03 1.04 9.52
N THR A 62 -5.27 1.29 10.59
CA THR A 62 -5.81 1.39 11.95
C THR A 62 -6.88 2.48 12.06
N ASN A 63 -6.69 3.64 11.42
CA ASN A 63 -7.67 4.74 11.43
C ASN A 63 -8.97 4.43 10.68
N SER A 64 -8.95 3.45 9.77
CA SER A 64 -10.11 3.17 8.92
C SER A 64 -11.33 2.67 9.70
N ARG A 65 -12.53 3.17 9.34
CA ARG A 65 -13.85 2.71 9.82
C ARG A 65 -14.10 2.82 11.33
N GLY A 66 -13.26 3.54 12.08
CA GLY A 66 -13.47 3.81 13.51
C GLY A 66 -13.50 2.57 14.42
N ARG A 67 -13.04 1.42 13.92
CA ARG A 67 -12.99 0.16 14.67
C ARG A 67 -11.56 -0.19 15.02
N GLU A 68 -11.40 -0.67 16.24
CA GLU A 68 -10.18 -1.33 16.70
C GLU A 68 -9.82 -2.55 15.84
N LYS A 69 -8.53 -2.85 15.74
CA LYS A 69 -8.00 -3.92 14.88
C LYS A 69 -6.95 -4.74 15.61
N ARG A 70 -6.86 -6.03 15.31
CA ARG A 70 -5.76 -6.88 15.75
C ARG A 70 -4.64 -6.85 14.72
N LEU A 71 -3.44 -7.27 15.14
CA LEU A 71 -2.29 -7.47 14.25
C LEU A 71 -2.66 -8.33 13.03
N THR A 72 -3.35 -9.44 13.27
CA THR A 72 -3.78 -10.38 12.21
C THR A 72 -4.73 -9.74 11.21
N ASP A 73 -5.67 -8.90 11.68
CA ASP A 73 -6.61 -8.19 10.81
C ASP A 73 -5.87 -7.17 9.92
N ILE A 74 -4.85 -6.49 10.47
CA ILE A 74 -4.03 -5.52 9.72
C ILE A 74 -3.18 -6.24 8.65
N CYS A 75 -2.50 -7.33 9.02
CA CYS A 75 -1.74 -8.18 8.08
C CYS A 75 -2.64 -8.65 6.94
N PHE A 76 -3.83 -9.15 7.27
CA PHE A 76 -4.79 -9.66 6.28
C PHE A 76 -5.24 -8.57 5.30
N ILE A 77 -5.67 -7.40 5.79
CA ILE A 77 -6.17 -6.32 4.92
C ILE A 77 -5.06 -5.72 4.05
N LEU A 78 -3.83 -5.64 4.56
CA LEU A 78 -2.69 -5.09 3.81
C LEU A 78 -1.98 -6.13 2.91
N ASN A 79 -2.44 -7.38 2.90
CA ASN A 79 -1.80 -8.51 2.22
C ASN A 79 -0.31 -8.67 2.60
N ILE A 80 -0.01 -8.68 3.91
CA ILE A 80 1.36 -8.83 4.44
C ILE A 80 1.47 -10.14 5.22
N GLU A 81 2.36 -11.01 4.77
CA GLU A 81 2.62 -12.31 5.41
C GLU A 81 3.49 -12.17 6.67
N ASP A 82 4.55 -11.35 6.60
CA ASP A 82 5.48 -11.15 7.72
C ASP A 82 4.87 -10.26 8.82
N SER A 83 4.20 -10.90 9.76
CA SER A 83 3.59 -10.24 10.92
C SER A 83 4.59 -9.51 11.83
N HIS A 84 5.89 -9.85 11.81
CA HIS A 84 6.88 -9.17 12.64
C HIS A 84 7.07 -7.73 12.19
N THR A 85 7.11 -7.46 10.88
CA THR A 85 7.24 -6.10 10.34
C THR A 85 6.07 -5.21 10.74
N VAL A 86 4.85 -5.74 10.68
CA VAL A 86 3.63 -5.03 11.11
C VAL A 86 3.64 -4.83 12.63
N ASN A 87 4.10 -5.80 13.42
CA ASN A 87 4.28 -5.64 14.86
C ASN A 87 5.28 -4.52 15.20
N TYR A 88 6.41 -4.44 14.50
CA TYR A 88 7.37 -3.36 14.67
C TYR A 88 6.75 -1.99 14.34
N ALA A 89 6.00 -1.90 13.25
CA ALA A 89 5.28 -0.68 12.89
C ALA A 89 4.29 -0.26 14.00
N LEU A 90 3.48 -1.20 14.50
CA LEU A 90 2.53 -0.95 15.60
C LEU A 90 3.24 -0.47 16.86
N ARG A 91 4.35 -1.12 17.26
CA ARG A 91 5.14 -0.72 18.43
C ARG A 91 5.71 0.68 18.27
N LYS A 92 6.19 1.05 17.08
CA LYS A 92 6.71 2.40 16.83
C LYS A 92 5.58 3.44 16.86
N LEU A 93 4.44 3.16 16.24
CA LEU A 93 3.29 4.07 16.24
C LEU A 93 2.72 4.29 17.65
N LEU A 94 2.71 3.26 18.51
CA LEU A 94 2.40 3.39 19.94
C LEU A 94 3.41 4.29 20.66
N LYS A 95 4.72 4.07 20.43
CA LYS A 95 5.79 4.89 21.02
C LYS A 95 5.68 6.37 20.63
N LEU A 96 5.24 6.65 19.40
CA LEU A 96 4.99 8.00 18.89
C LEU A 96 3.64 8.59 19.36
N GLY A 97 2.84 7.84 20.13
CA GLY A 97 1.53 8.30 20.61
C GLY A 97 0.45 8.42 19.51
N LEU A 98 0.69 7.83 18.34
CA LEU A 98 -0.24 7.88 17.19
C LEU A 98 -1.32 6.79 17.26
N LEU A 99 -1.06 5.74 18.03
CA LEU A 99 -2.02 4.69 18.34
C LEU A 99 -2.20 4.55 19.86
N GLU A 100 -3.31 3.95 20.23
CA GLU A 100 -3.59 3.41 21.55
C GLU A 100 -3.84 1.90 21.40
N ASN A 101 -3.57 1.13 22.46
CA ASN A 101 -3.90 -0.29 22.48
C ASN A 101 -4.66 -0.70 23.73
N GLU A 102 -5.36 -1.81 23.61
CA GLU A 102 -6.07 -2.45 24.71
C GLU A 102 -5.83 -3.95 24.63
N LYS A 103 -5.46 -4.56 25.76
CA LYS A 103 -5.30 -6.01 25.86
C LYS A 103 -6.59 -6.63 26.37
N ARG A 104 -7.17 -7.55 25.60
CA ARG A 104 -8.36 -8.31 25.98
C ARG A 104 -8.04 -9.79 25.93
N GLY A 105 -7.85 -10.38 27.12
CA GLY A 105 -7.36 -11.75 27.26
C GLY A 105 -5.98 -11.92 26.63
N LYS A 106 -5.88 -12.76 25.59
CA LYS A 106 -4.63 -13.02 24.85
C LYS A 106 -4.43 -12.09 23.64
N GLU A 107 -5.45 -11.34 23.25
CA GLU A 107 -5.41 -10.48 22.06
C GLU A 107 -5.11 -9.02 22.43
N VAL A 108 -4.48 -8.32 21.49
CA VAL A 108 -4.21 -6.88 21.57
C VAL A 108 -4.95 -6.19 20.45
N PHE A 109 -5.77 -5.22 20.82
CA PHE A 109 -6.53 -4.37 19.92
C PHE A 109 -5.87 -3.01 19.82
N TYR A 110 -5.74 -2.50 18.59
CA TYR A 110 -5.13 -1.21 18.28
C TYR A 110 -6.19 -0.27 17.72
N LYS A 111 -6.17 0.98 18.17
CA LYS A 111 -7.01 2.06 17.64
C LYS A 111 -6.17 3.31 17.46
N THR A 112 -6.58 4.17 16.53
CA THR A 112 -5.89 5.44 16.30
C THR A 112 -6.16 6.39 17.46
N SER A 113 -5.13 7.04 17.97
CA SER A 113 -5.24 8.06 19.01
C SER A 113 -5.79 9.38 18.43
N PRO A 114 -6.21 10.35 19.25
CA PRO A 114 -6.55 11.69 18.76
C PRO A 114 -5.42 12.35 17.97
N ALA A 115 -4.16 12.16 18.40
CA ALA A 115 -2.99 12.68 17.68
C ALA A 115 -2.77 11.97 16.34
N GLY A 116 -2.94 10.64 16.29
CA GLY A 116 -2.87 9.87 15.05
C GLY A 116 -3.97 10.24 14.05
N LEU A 117 -5.17 10.54 14.54
CA LEU A 117 -6.28 11.02 13.71
C LEU A 117 -5.97 12.39 13.12
N ALA A 118 -5.47 13.33 13.95
CA ALA A 118 -5.07 14.65 13.49
C ALA A 118 -3.98 14.57 12.41
N LEU A 119 -3.01 13.67 12.57
CA LEU A 119 -1.97 13.42 11.56
C LEU A 119 -2.57 12.85 10.26
N CYS A 120 -3.51 11.90 10.35
CA CYS A 120 -4.22 11.37 9.17
C CYS A 120 -5.00 12.47 8.44
N MET A 121 -5.63 13.39 9.17
CA MET A 121 -6.35 14.53 8.57
C MET A 121 -5.41 15.54 7.90
N ALA A 122 -4.23 15.80 8.50
CA ALA A 122 -3.22 16.64 7.87
C ALA A 122 -2.71 16.01 6.56
N TYR A 123 -2.42 14.70 6.58
CA TYR A 123 -2.06 13.93 5.40
C TYR A 123 -3.15 14.01 4.32
N GLN A 124 -4.43 13.87 4.69
CA GLN A 124 -5.56 13.98 3.76
C GLN A 124 -5.57 15.33 3.04
N LYS A 125 -5.41 16.44 3.76
CA LYS A 125 -5.39 17.79 3.17
C LYS A 125 -4.26 17.96 2.14
N ILE A 126 -3.08 17.43 2.44
CA ILE A 126 -1.94 17.46 1.50
C ILE A 126 -2.26 16.65 0.25
N ARG A 127 -2.83 15.44 0.41
CA ARG A 127 -3.24 14.61 -0.71
C ARG A 127 -4.31 15.29 -1.58
N GLU A 128 -5.27 15.96 -0.96
CA GLU A 128 -6.30 16.73 -1.66
C GLU A 128 -5.68 17.83 -2.52
N GLN A 129 -4.81 18.65 -1.93
CA GLN A 129 -4.18 19.79 -2.60
C GLN A 129 -3.21 19.39 -3.71
N CYS A 130 -2.38 18.37 -3.47
CA CYS A 130 -1.25 18.06 -4.34
C CYS A 130 -1.52 16.96 -5.37
N LEU A 131 -2.56 16.13 -5.18
CA LEU A 131 -2.87 15.02 -6.11
C LEU A 131 -4.31 15.05 -6.60
N LEU A 132 -5.29 15.15 -5.69
CA LEU A 132 -6.69 15.07 -6.11
C LEU A 132 -7.14 16.30 -6.89
N GLY A 133 -6.65 17.49 -6.54
CA GLY A 133 -6.94 18.72 -7.30
C GLY A 133 -6.42 18.70 -8.73
N THR A 134 -5.34 17.95 -9.00
CA THR A 134 -4.74 17.82 -10.34
C THR A 134 -5.27 16.62 -11.12
N LEU A 135 -5.89 15.64 -10.45
CA LEU A 135 -6.33 14.40 -11.09
C LEU A 135 -7.32 14.63 -12.27
N PRO A 136 -8.31 15.56 -12.18
CA PRO A 136 -9.24 15.82 -13.29
C PRO A 136 -8.59 16.38 -14.56
N THR A 137 -7.41 16.99 -14.46
CA THR A 137 -6.65 17.50 -15.62
C THR A 137 -5.73 16.43 -16.20
N THR A 138 -5.66 15.26 -15.59
CA THR A 138 -4.99 14.09 -16.15
C THR A 138 -5.96 13.29 -17.03
N GLY A 139 -5.43 12.47 -17.94
CA GLY A 139 -6.25 11.53 -18.74
C GLY A 139 -6.83 10.36 -17.94
N TYR A 140 -6.73 10.35 -16.61
CA TYR A 140 -7.22 9.28 -15.74
C TYR A 140 -8.46 9.74 -14.98
N ASP A 141 -9.63 9.44 -15.54
CA ASP A 141 -10.88 9.67 -14.84
C ASP A 141 -11.14 8.62 -13.73
N GLY A 142 -12.22 8.81 -12.99
CA GLY A 142 -12.59 7.92 -11.89
C GLY A 142 -12.95 6.50 -12.32
N GLU A 143 -13.40 6.29 -13.56
CA GLU A 143 -13.78 4.96 -14.06
C GLU A 143 -12.54 4.17 -14.49
N GLU A 144 -11.60 4.82 -15.18
CA GLU A 144 -10.30 4.26 -15.55
C GLU A 144 -9.55 3.80 -14.29
N LEU A 145 -9.46 4.66 -13.27
CA LEU A 145 -8.79 4.34 -12.01
C LEU A 145 -9.45 3.16 -11.29
N ARG A 146 -10.78 3.03 -11.35
CA ARG A 146 -11.50 1.88 -10.79
C ARG A 146 -11.15 0.60 -11.53
N ARG A 147 -11.03 0.64 -12.87
CA ARG A 147 -10.65 -0.51 -13.69
C ARG A 147 -9.22 -0.96 -13.38
N ILE A 148 -8.28 -0.02 -13.36
CA ILE A 148 -6.88 -0.28 -12.98
C ILE A 148 -6.80 -0.89 -11.58
N ALA A 149 -7.54 -0.33 -10.62
CA ALA A 149 -7.56 -0.85 -9.25
C ALA A 149 -8.13 -2.28 -9.17
N ALA A 150 -9.12 -2.64 -9.99
CA ALA A 150 -9.64 -4.00 -10.07
C ALA A 150 -8.60 -4.96 -10.66
N ALA A 151 -7.90 -4.57 -11.73
CA ALA A 151 -6.84 -5.35 -12.34
C ALA A 151 -5.68 -5.61 -11.35
N LEU A 152 -5.24 -4.59 -10.61
CA LEU A 152 -4.20 -4.72 -9.58
C LEU A 152 -4.58 -5.74 -8.49
N ARG A 153 -5.84 -5.72 -8.02
CA ARG A 153 -6.33 -6.71 -7.04
C ARG A 153 -6.39 -8.11 -7.64
N GLY A 154 -6.83 -8.25 -8.89
CA GLY A 154 -6.85 -9.53 -9.60
C GLY A 154 -5.44 -10.13 -9.75
N MET A 155 -4.48 -9.32 -10.19
CA MET A 155 -3.08 -9.73 -10.32
C MET A 155 -2.44 -10.11 -8.99
N SER A 156 -2.74 -9.39 -7.90
CA SER A 156 -2.29 -9.77 -6.55
C SER A 156 -2.71 -11.20 -6.20
N GLY A 157 -3.98 -11.56 -6.44
CA GLY A 157 -4.46 -12.91 -6.15
C GLY A 157 -3.82 -14.00 -7.02
N LEU A 158 -3.46 -13.68 -8.27
CA LEU A 158 -2.71 -14.57 -9.14
C LEU A 158 -1.29 -14.79 -8.63
N TYR A 159 -0.60 -13.73 -8.18
CA TYR A 159 0.73 -13.86 -7.59
C TYR A 159 0.72 -14.73 -6.32
N ASP A 160 -0.30 -14.62 -5.48
CA ASP A 160 -0.43 -15.47 -4.29
C ASP A 160 -0.55 -16.95 -4.69
N GLN A 161 -1.30 -17.26 -5.76
CA GLN A 161 -1.43 -18.62 -6.30
C GLN A 161 -0.11 -19.11 -6.89
N ALA A 162 0.54 -18.29 -7.72
CA ALA A 162 1.81 -18.61 -8.35
C ALA A 162 2.92 -18.84 -7.32
N SER A 163 2.96 -18.04 -6.25
CA SER A 163 3.93 -18.16 -5.16
C SER A 163 3.78 -19.49 -4.42
N ARG A 164 2.53 -19.93 -4.16
CA ARG A 164 2.28 -21.24 -3.55
C ARG A 164 2.69 -22.40 -4.46
N ALA A 165 2.41 -22.29 -5.76
CA ALA A 165 2.86 -23.30 -6.72
C ALA A 165 4.39 -23.38 -6.76
N ALA A 166 5.07 -22.22 -6.80
CA ALA A 166 6.53 -22.15 -6.79
C ALA A 166 7.15 -22.75 -5.51
N ALA A 167 6.55 -22.51 -4.33
CA ALA A 167 7.02 -23.08 -3.08
C ALA A 167 6.86 -24.61 -2.96
N SER A 168 6.09 -25.22 -3.86
CA SER A 168 5.87 -26.67 -3.91
C SER A 168 6.77 -27.42 -4.91
N LEU A 169 7.60 -26.68 -5.66
CA LEU A 169 8.62 -27.22 -6.57
C LEU A 169 9.92 -27.50 -5.81
#